data_AF-A0A380EN28-F1
#
_entry.id   AF-A0A380EN28-F1
#
_cell.length_a   1.000
_cell.length_b   1.000
_cell.length_c   1.000
_cell.angle_alpha   90.00
_cell.angle_beta   90.00
_cell.angle_gamma   90.00
#
_symmetry.space_group_name_H-M   'P 1'
#
loop_
_entity.id
_entity.type
_entity.pdbx_description
1 polymer ?
#
loop_
_entity_poly.entity_id
_entity_poly.type
_entity_poly.pdbx_seq_one_letter_code
_entity_poly.pdbx_strand_id
1 'polypeptide(L)'
;MALEAFKATDCSGLVRADFFVTEDNQIYINETNAMPGFTAFSMYPKLWENMGYLIPELITKLIELAKERHQDKQKNKYKID
;
A
#
# COMPACT_ATOMS: atom_id res chain seq x y z
N MET A 1 -11.54 3.10 5.97
CA MET A 1 -11.13 4.27 5.16
C MET A 1 -9.83 4.04 4.39
N ALA A 2 -8.75 3.52 4.98
CA ALA A 2 -7.48 3.31 4.26
C ALA A 2 -7.60 2.43 2.99
N LEU A 3 -8.37 1.34 3.04
CA LEU A 3 -8.65 0.51 1.85
C LEU A 3 -9.44 1.25 0.77
N GLU A 4 -10.37 2.11 1.18
CA GLU A 4 -11.14 2.93 0.24
C GLU A 4 -10.25 3.99 -0.40
N ALA A 5 -9.34 4.60 0.36
CA ALA A 5 -8.34 5.52 -0.17
C ALA A 5 -7.41 4.85 -1.20
N PHE A 6 -6.97 3.61 -0.93
CA PHE A 6 -6.17 2.81 -1.87
C PHE A 6 -6.91 2.59 -3.20
N LYS A 7 -8.21 2.23 -3.15
CA LYS A 7 -9.03 2.02 -4.34
C LYS A 7 -9.34 3.32 -5.07
N ALA A 8 -9.63 4.38 -4.32
CA ALA A 8 -9.99 5.69 -4.87
C ALA A 8 -8.88 6.30 -5.73
N THR A 9 -7.63 5.94 -5.47
CA THR A 9 -6.45 6.37 -6.24
C THR A 9 -5.89 5.27 -7.16
N ASP A 10 -6.62 4.17 -7.36
CA ASP A 10 -6.22 3.01 -8.18
C ASP A 10 -4.80 2.51 -7.86
N CYS A 11 -4.45 2.48 -6.57
CA CYS A 11 -3.12 2.06 -6.13
C CYS A 11 -2.84 0.59 -6.45
N SER A 12 -1.56 0.24 -6.47
CA SER A 12 -1.07 -1.12 -6.64
C SER A 12 0.12 -1.36 -5.73
N GLY A 13 0.21 -2.56 -5.14
CA GLY A 13 1.30 -2.92 -4.24
C GLY A 13 1.14 -2.33 -2.84
N LEU A 14 1.24 -1.00 -2.70
CA LEU A 14 1.15 -0.32 -1.40
C LEU A 14 0.55 1.09 -1.48
N VAL A 15 0.09 1.56 -0.32
CA VAL A 15 -0.15 2.97 -0.02
C VAL A 15 0.00 3.18 1.49
N ARG A 16 0.44 4.36 1.92
CA ARG A 16 0.19 4.82 3.28
C ARG A 16 -0.92 5.86 3.24
N ALA A 17 -2.02 5.63 3.95
CA ALA A 17 -3.11 6.59 4.07
C ALA A 17 -2.91 7.38 5.38
N ASP A 18 -2.70 8.68 5.24
CA ASP A 18 -2.41 9.55 6.36
C ASP A 18 -3.70 10.31 6.72
N PHE A 19 -4.03 10.33 8.01
CA PHE A 19 -5.28 10.90 8.51
C PHE A 19 -5.00 12.00 9.52
N PHE A 20 -5.86 13.01 9.53
CA PHE A 20 -6.07 13.85 10.70
C PHE A 20 -7.19 13.23 11.55
N VAL A 21 -6.97 13.17 12.86
CA VAL A 21 -7.97 12.75 13.84
C VAL A 21 -8.06 13.86 14.88
N THR A 22 -9.23 14.47 15.01
CA THR A 22 -9.48 15.54 15.99
C THR A 22 -9.73 14.98 17.39
N GLU A 23 -9.75 15.84 18.41
CA GLU A 23 -9.99 15.45 19.81
C GLU A 23 -11.38 14.83 20.02
N ASP A 24 -12.37 15.20 19.21
CA ASP A 24 -13.72 14.62 19.18
C ASP A 24 -13.84 13.40 18.25
N ASN A 25 -12.71 12.81 17.84
CA ASN A 25 -12.60 11.63 16.98
C ASN A 25 -13.18 11.79 15.56
N GLN A 26 -13.26 13.02 15.03
CA GLN A 26 -13.56 13.20 13.61
C GLN A 26 -12.34 12.79 12.78
N ILE A 27 -12.58 11.99 11.75
CA ILE A 27 -11.53 11.41 10.91
C ILE A 27 -11.58 12.08 9.55
N TYR A 28 -10.49 12.72 9.17
CA TYR A 28 -10.29 13.30 7.85
C TYR A 28 -9.12 12.62 7.18
N ILE A 29 -9.30 12.16 5.95
CA ILE A 29 -8.15 11.75 5.14
C ILE A 29 -7.36 13.01 4.78
N ASN A 30 -6.07 13.02 5.10
CA ASN A 30 -5.17 14.10 4.72
C ASN A 30 -4.63 13.83 3.32
N GLU A 31 -3.91 12.72 3.17
CA GLU A 31 -3.31 12.32 1.89
C GLU A 31 -3.13 10.80 1.80
N THR A 32 -2.85 10.34 0.58
CA THR A 32 -2.28 9.03 0.31
C THR A 32 -0.85 9.18 -0.18
N ASN A 33 0.09 8.47 0.42
CA ASN A 33 1.48 8.42 -0.01
C ASN A 33 1.77 7.09 -0.73
N ALA A 34 1.98 7.16 -2.05
CA ALA A 34 2.29 6.01 -2.91
C ALA A 34 3.76 5.55 -2.80
N MET A 35 4.65 6.40 -2.27
CA MET A 35 6.06 6.11 -2.04
C MET A 35 6.45 6.52 -0.60
N PRO A 36 5.88 5.86 0.42
CA PRO A 36 6.17 6.21 1.79
C PRO A 36 7.64 5.92 2.11
N GLY A 37 8.19 6.61 3.12
CA GLY A 37 9.49 6.25 3.68
C GLY A 37 9.55 4.74 3.97
N PHE A 38 10.62 4.10 3.51
CA PHE A 38 10.75 2.64 3.51
C PHE A 38 12.02 2.14 4.23
N THR A 39 12.63 2.98 5.06
CA THR A 39 13.73 2.54 5.94
C THR A 39 13.17 1.65 7.05
N ALA A 40 14.04 0.89 7.73
CA ALA A 40 13.60 0.01 8.81
C ALA A 40 12.93 0.71 10.00
N PHE A 41 13.13 2.03 10.12
CA PHE A 41 12.51 2.86 11.16
C PHE A 41 11.35 3.71 10.63
N SER A 42 11.05 3.63 9.33
CA SER A 42 9.95 4.37 8.74
C SER A 42 8.59 3.80 9.18
N MET A 43 7.58 4.67 9.19
CA MET A 43 6.24 4.31 9.67
C MET A 43 5.63 3.15 8.89
N TYR A 44 5.75 3.12 7.55
CA TYR A 44 5.10 2.08 6.75
C TYR A 44 5.62 0.67 7.10
N PRO A 45 6.94 0.38 7.08
CA PRO A 45 7.44 -0.92 7.52
C PRO A 45 7.13 -1.24 9.00
N LYS A 46 7.18 -0.25 9.90
CA LYS A 46 6.86 -0.46 11.33
C LYS A 46 5.41 -0.84 11.59
N LEU A 47 4.46 -0.27 10.84
CA LEU A 47 3.05 -0.65 10.92
C LEU A 47 2.85 -2.12 10.53
N TRP A 48 3.55 -2.61 9.50
CA TRP A 48 3.51 -4.02 9.10
C TRP A 48 4.17 -4.95 10.12
N GLU A 49 5.30 -4.54 10.70
CA GLU A 49 5.97 -5.29 11.77
C GLU A 49 5.06 -5.48 12.98
N ASN A 50 4.28 -4.46 13.35
CA ASN A 50 3.27 -4.56 14.40
C ASN A 50 2.14 -5.57 14.06
N MET A 51 1.92 -5.85 12.78
CA MET A 51 1.00 -6.89 12.32
C MET A 51 1.67 -8.28 12.18
N GLY A 52 2.93 -8.41 12.60
CA GLY A 52 3.70 -9.65 12.54
C GLY A 52 4.47 -9.87 11.24
N TYR A 53 4.53 -8.87 10.35
CA TYR A 53 5.30 -8.95 9.10
C TYR A 53 6.65 -8.25 9.24
N LEU A 54 7.73 -9.04 9.29
CA LEU A 54 9.08 -8.50 9.27
C LEU A 54 9.36 -7.83 7.91
N ILE A 55 10.28 -6.86 7.90
CA ILE A 55 10.65 -6.11 6.70
C ILE A 55 11.03 -7.01 5.52
N PRO A 56 11.84 -8.09 5.69
CA PRO A 56 12.16 -8.99 4.57
C PRO A 56 10.92 -9.67 3.97
N GLU A 57 9.94 -10.02 4.80
CA GLU A 57 8.68 -10.63 4.36
C GLU A 57 7.81 -9.62 3.61
N LEU A 58 7.75 -8.38 4.11
CA LEU A 58 7.07 -7.28 3.44
C LEU A 58 7.68 -6.99 2.05
N ILE A 59 9.02 -6.92 1.97
CA ILE A 59 9.73 -6.74 0.69
C ILE A 59 9.40 -7.90 -0.26
N THR A 60 9.47 -9.14 0.23
CA THR A 60 9.13 -10.33 -0.56
C THR A 60 7.70 -10.25 -1.08
N LYS A 61 6.75 -9.86 -0.23
CA LYS A 61 5.34 -9.71 -0.62
C LYS A 61 5.15 -8.64 -1.69
N LEU A 62 5.83 -7.50 -1.59
CA LEU A 62 5.75 -6.44 -2.60
C LEU A 62 6.35 -6.87 -3.95
N ILE A 63 7.42 -7.67 -3.94
CA ILE A 63 7.99 -8.26 -5.16
C ILE A 63 6.98 -9.21 -5.81
N GLU A 64 6.33 -10.07 -5.04
CA GLU A 64 5.30 -10.98 -5.59
C GLU A 64 4.10 -10.21 -6.15
N LEU A 65 3.61 -9.18 -5.45
CA LEU A 65 2.53 -8.31 -5.98
C LEU A 65 2.94 -7.62 -7.29
N ALA A 66 4.22 -7.21 -7.43
CA ALA A 66 4.71 -6.62 -8.66
C ALA A 66 4.71 -7.64 -9.82
N LYS A 67 5.11 -8.89 -9.55
CA LYS A 67 5.07 -9.99 -10.53
C LYS A 67 3.64 -10.32 -10.94
N GLU A 68 2.73 -10.47 -9.98
CA GLU A 68 1.29 -10.73 -10.22
C GLU A 68 0.69 -9.65 -11.13
N ARG A 69 0.85 -8.37 -10.78
CA ARG A 69 0.33 -7.26 -11.59
C ARG A 69 0.93 -7.23 -13.00
N HIS A 70 2.23 -7.49 -13.12
CA HIS A 70 2.88 -7.54 -14.43
C HIS A 70 2.31 -8.67 -15.30
N GLN A 71 2.14 -9.87 -14.74
CA GLN A 71 1.55 -11.01 -15.43
C GLN A 71 0.11 -10.74 -15.85
N ASP A 72 -0.71 -10.12 -14.99
CA ASP A 72 -2.09 -9.82 -15.30
C ASP A 72 -2.21 -8.77 -16.41
N LYS A 73 -1.31 -7.78 -16.44
CA LYS A 73 -1.22 -6.85 -17.58
C LYS A 73 -0.89 -7.58 -18.88
N GLN A 74 0.04 -8.54 -18.86
CA GLN A 74 0.39 -9.34 -20.04
C GLN A 74 -0.79 -10.20 -20.52
N LYS A 75 -1.50 -10.88 -19.60
CA LYS A 75 -2.70 -11.66 -19.93
C LYS A 75 -3.81 -10.79 -20.54
N ASN A 76 -4.03 -9.60 -19.99
CA ASN A 76 -5.02 -8.67 -20.52
C ASN A 76 -4.64 -8.19 -21.91
N LYS A 77 -3.35 -7.93 -22.19
CA LYS A 77 -2.87 -7.64 -23.54
C LYS A 77 -3.17 -8.80 -24.51
N TYR A 78 -2.83 -10.04 -24.13
CA TYR A 78 -3.11 -11.23 -24.96
C TYR A 78 -4.60 -11.44 -25.26
N LYS A 79 -5.51 -10.99 -24.38
CA LYS A 79 -6.96 -11.07 -24.62
C LYS A 79 -7.50 -9.97 -25.53
N ILE A 80 -6.76 -8.86 -25.67
CA ILE A 80 -7.13 -7.73 -26.51
C ILE A 80 -6.59 -7.93 -27.94
N ASP A 81 -5.38 -8.50 -28.05
CA ASP A 81 -4.75 -8.92 -29.31
C ASP A 81 -5.49 -10.14 -29.93
#